data_AF-A0A1B9IYD3-F1
#
_entry.id   AF-A0A1B9IYD3-F1
#
_cell.length_a   1.000
_cell.length_b   1.000
_cell.length_c   1.000
_cell.angle_alpha   90.00
_cell.angle_beta   90.00
_cell.angle_gamma   90.00
#
_symmetry.space_group_name_H-M   'P 1'
#
loop_
_entity.id
_entity.type
_entity.pdbx_description
1 polymer ?
#
loop_
_entity_poly.entity_id
_entity_poly.type
_entity_poly.pdbx_seq_one_letter_code
_entity_poly.pdbx_strand_id
1 'polypeptide(L)' 'MLGLGRVGHWMFDLIAISTIIAGVKKNTGYGFHLGMIQDTAIRSFLDQYFQLGETVFGIISGYVVNSRYFKRQVE' A
#
# COMPACT_ATOMS: atom_id res chain seq x y z
N MET A 1 -6.66 -28.41 -5.27
CA MET A 1 -6.08 -28.07 -3.95
C MET A 1 -5.46 -26.69 -4.07
N LEU A 2 -5.93 -25.70 -3.31
CA LEU A 2 -5.33 -24.37 -3.27
C LEU A 2 -3.91 -24.51 -2.71
N GLY A 3 -2.91 -24.56 -3.59
CA GLY A 3 -1.51 -24.68 -3.17
C GLY A 3 -1.12 -23.41 -2.42
N LEU A 4 -0.57 -23.58 -1.22
CA LEU A 4 -0.14 -22.48 -0.33
C LEU A 4 0.71 -21.42 -1.05
N GLY A 5 1.48 -21.81 -2.06
CA GLY A 5 2.27 -20.88 -2.89
C GLY A 5 1.45 -19.89 -3.73
N ARG A 6 0.27 -20.29 -4.25
CA ARG A 6 -0.54 -19.39 -5.10
C ARG A 6 -1.31 -18.37 -4.26
N VAL A 7 -1.84 -18.81 -3.11
CA VAL A 7 -2.53 -17.90 -2.17
C VAL A 7 -1.55 -16.88 -1.59
N GLY A 8 -0.36 -17.33 -1.18
CA GLY A 8 0.69 -16.43 -0.69
C GLY A 8 1.12 -15.39 -1.74
N HIS A 9 1.24 -15.79 -3.01
CA HIS A 9 1.57 -14.87 -4.10
C HIS A 9 0.49 -13.79 -4.27
N TRP A 10 -0.79 -14.18 -4.32
CA TRP A 10 -1.89 -13.21 -4.43
C TRP A 10 -1.96 -12.25 -3.25
N MET A 11 -1.72 -12.74 -2.03
CA MET A 11 -1.63 -11.86 -0.86
C MET A 11 -0.47 -10.87 -0.99
N PHE A 12 0.71 -11.34 -1.41
CA PHE A 12 1.86 -10.49 -1.65
C PHE A 12 1.56 -9.42 -2.71
N ASP A 13 0.95 -9.82 -3.84
CA ASP A 13 0.57 -8.91 -4.92
C ASP A 13 -0.43 -7.85 -4.43
N LEU A 14 -1.43 -8.26 -3.63
CA LEU A 14 -2.37 -7.32 -3.04
C LEU A 14 -1.66 -6.31 -2.12
N ILE A 15 -0.75 -6.75 -1.27
CA ILE A 15 0.01 -5.83 -0.40
C ILE A 15 0.90 -4.91 -1.24
N ALA A 16 1.54 -5.42 -2.29
CA ALA A 16 2.37 -4.64 -3.19
C ALA A 16 1.54 -3.56 -3.90
N ILE A 17 0.37 -3.90 -4.43
CA ILE A 17 -0.54 -2.97 -5.09
C ILE A 17 -1.00 -1.87 -4.13
N SER A 18 -1.42 -2.20 -2.90
CA SER A 18 -1.85 -1.18 -1.92
C SER A 18 -0.69 -0.26 -1.52
N THR A 19 0.52 -0.81 -1.40
CA THR A 19 1.73 -0.04 -1.09
C THR A 19 2.10 0.93 -2.22
N ILE A 20 1.99 0.51 -3.48
CA ILE A 20 2.22 1.39 -4.64
C ILE A 20 1.21 2.54 -4.64
N ILE A 21 -0.07 2.25 -4.41
CA ILE A 21 -1.14 3.26 -4.34
C ILE A 21 -0.87 4.26 -3.20
N ALA A 22 -0.42 3.77 -2.04
CA ALA A 22 0.00 4.63 -0.94
C ALA A 22 1.16 5.55 -1.33
N GLY A 23 2.14 5.04 -2.08
CA GLY A 23 3.24 5.84 -2.64
C GLY A 23 2.75 6.92 -3.62
N VAL A 24 1.80 6.60 -4.50
CA VAL A 24 1.17 7.60 -5.40
C VAL A 24 0.48 8.69 -4.59
N LYS A 25 -0.31 8.33 -3.57
CA LYS A 25 -0.97 9.28 -2.67
C LYS A 25 0.04 10.17 -1.94
N LYS A 26 1.15 9.60 -1.45
CA LYS A 26 2.20 10.37 -0.76
C LYS A 26 2.90 11.37 -1.67
N ASN A 27 3.13 11.03 -2.93
CA ASN A 27 3.83 11.89 -3.89
C ASN A 27 2.92 12.94 -4.54
N THR A 28 1.65 12.61 -4.79
CA THR A 28 0.74 13.47 -5.55
C THR A 28 -0.31 14.18 -4.70
N GLY A 29 -0.57 13.68 -3.48
CA GLY A 29 -1.66 14.12 -2.62
C GLY A 29 -3.04 13.55 -2.98
N TYR A 30 -3.18 12.79 -4.08
CA TYR A 30 -4.45 12.22 -4.51
C TYR A 30 -4.63 10.78 -4.02
N GLY A 31 -5.77 10.49 -3.41
CA GLY A 31 -6.15 9.15 -2.95
C GLY A 31 -7.38 8.61 -3.67
N PHE A 32 -7.70 7.33 -3.42
CA PHE A 32 -8.90 6.71 -3.98
C PHE A 32 -10.18 7.32 -3.38
N HIS A 33 -11.13 7.69 -4.23
CA HIS A 33 -12.39 8.32 -3.79
C HIS A 33 -13.39 7.27 -3.28
N LEU A 34 -13.18 6.80 -2.05
CA LEU A 34 -14.03 5.80 -1.38
C LEU A 34 -15.49 6.27 -1.15
N GLY A 35 -15.72 7.59 -1.07
CA GLY A 35 -17.05 8.20 -0.99
C GLY A 35 -18.00 7.80 -2.11
N MET A 36 -17.49 7.54 -3.33
CA MET A 36 -18.28 7.13 -4.50
C MET A 36 -18.85 5.71 -4.37
N ILE A 37 -18.34 4.89 -3.45
CA ILE A 37 -18.78 3.51 -3.23
C ILE A 37 -20.01 3.52 -2.33
N GLN A 38 -21.18 3.20 -2.86
CA GLN A 38 -22.43 3.20 -2.09
C GLN A 38 -22.45 2.13 -0.99
N ASP A 39 -21.85 0.97 -1.25
CA ASP A 39 -21.78 -0.14 -0.32
C ASP A 39 -20.79 0.12 0.82
N THR A 40 -21.30 0.17 2.05
CA THR A 40 -20.51 0.46 3.26
C THR A 40 -19.49 -0.65 3.57
N ALA A 41 -19.81 -1.91 3.31
CA ALA A 41 -18.92 -3.03 3.60
C ALA A 41 -17.72 -3.03 2.65
N ILE A 42 -17.98 -2.84 1.34
CA ILE A 42 -16.92 -2.70 0.33
C ILE A 42 -16.07 -1.46 0.63
N ARG A 43 -16.69 -0.34 0.99
CA ARG A 43 -15.98 0.88 1.36
C ARG A 43 -15.03 0.64 2.53
N SER A 44 -15.52 0.02 3.61
CA SER A 44 -14.72 -0.27 4.80
C SER A 44 -13.57 -1.24 4.51
N PHE A 45 -13.82 -2.24 3.65
CA PHE A 45 -12.77 -3.18 3.25
C PHE A 45 -11.66 -2.48 2.46
N LEU A 46 -12.03 -1.64 1.48
CA LEU A 46 -11.05 -0.91 0.68
C LEU A 46 -10.29 0.13 1.51
N ASP A 47 -10.95 0.78 2.46
CA ASP A 47 -10.31 1.69 3.42
C ASP A 47 -9.21 0.96 4.21
N GLN A 48 -9.53 -0.19 4.81
CA GLN A 48 -8.55 -1.02 5.53
C GLN A 48 -7.43 -1.52 4.61
N TYR A 49 -7.77 -1.94 3.40
CA TYR A 49 -6.80 -2.41 2.41
C TYR A 49 -5.80 -1.32 2.00
N PHE A 50 -6.27 -0.08 1.79
CA PHE A 50 -5.39 1.05 1.49
C PHE A 50 -4.57 1.49 2.71
N GLN A 51 -5.15 1.49 3.91
CA GLN A 51 -4.42 1.77 5.16
C GLN A 51 -3.27 0.78 5.40
N LEU A 52 -3.47 -0.50 5.06
CA LEU A 52 -2.40 -1.50 5.11
C LEU A 52 -1.24 -1.13 4.18
N GLY A 53 -1.55 -0.68 2.96
CA GLY A 53 -0.55 -0.17 2.01
C GLY A 53 0.22 1.03 2.54
N GLU A 54 -0.47 1.98 3.17
CA GLU A 54 0.15 3.16 3.81
C GLU A 54 1.10 2.77 4.94
N THR A 55 0.73 1.76 5.73
CA THR A 55 1.55 1.24 6.83
C THR A 55 2.83 0.60 6.29
N VAL A 56 2.71 -0.28 5.30
CA VAL A 56 3.86 -0.94 4.66
C VAL A 56 4.75 0.09 3.96
N PHE A 57 4.18 1.05 3.24
CA PHE A 57 4.92 2.15 2.62
C PHE A 57 5.69 2.97 3.66
N GLY A 58 5.07 3.26 4.80
CA GLY A 58 5.69 3.96 5.92
C GLY A 58 6.88 3.20 6.50
N ILE A 59 6.74 1.89 6.72
CA ILE A 59 7.83 1.02 7.20
C ILE A 59 8.99 1.03 6.21
N ILE A 60 8.73 0.82 4.91
CA ILE A 60 9.75 0.82 3.86
C ILE A 60 10.45 2.19 3.79
N SER A 61 9.68 3.27 3.79
CA SER A 61 10.23 4.63 3.75
C SER A 61 11.10 4.92 4.98
N GLY A 62 10.63 4.51 6.16
CA GLY A 62 11.38 4.61 7.42
C GLY A 62 12.69 3.84 7.38
N TYR A 63 12.68 2.62 6.82
CA TYR A 63 13.91 1.85 6.60
C TYR A 63 14.85 2.55 5.61
N VAL A 64 14.33 3.04 4.49
CA VAL A 64 15.11 3.71 3.44
C VAL A 64 15.81 4.95 4.00
N VAL A 65 15.12 5.81 4.75
CA VAL A 65 15.74 7.07 5.25
C VAL A 65 16.79 6.83 6.33
N ASN A 66 16.72 5.73 7.08
CA ASN A 66 17.68 5.39 8.13
C ASN A 66 18.81 4.47 7.65
N SER A 67 18.67 3.87 6.47
CA SER A 67 19.65 2.91 5.94
C SER A 67 20.86 3.63 5.37
N ARG A 68 22.06 3.06 5.60
CA ARG A 68 23.31 3.57 5.03
C ARG A 68 23.39 3.39 3.51
N TYR A 69 22.63 2.45 2.96
CA TYR A 69 22.61 2.11 1.54
C TYR A 69 21.83 3.13 0.69
N PHE A 70 20.95 3.91 1.30
CA PHE A 70 20.16 4.91 0.60
C PHE A 70 20.64 6.31 1.01
N LYS A 71 20.75 7.19 0.01
CA LYS A 71 21.13 8.59 0.20
C LYS A 71 20.09 9.46 -0.49
N ARG A 72 19.74 10.59 0.14
CA ARG A 72 18.85 11.57 -0.46
C ARG A 72 19.50 12.13 -1.72
N GLN A 73 18.80 12.04 -2.86
CA GLN A 73 19.29 12.51 -4.15
C GLN A 73 18.57 13.76 -4.68
N VAL A 74 17.48 14.17 -4.03
CA VAL A 74 16.72 15.37 -4.37
C VAL A 74 16.96 16.40 -3.27
N GLU A 75 17.51 17.56 -3.64
CA GLU A 75 17.78 18.70 -2.74
C GLU A 75 16.53 19.19 -1.99
#